data_AF-A0A7X6YRH0-F1
#
_entry.id   AF-A0A7X6YRH0-F1
#
_cell.length_a   1.000
_cell.length_b   1.000
_cell.length_c   1.000
_cell.angle_alpha   90.00
_cell.angle_beta   90.00
_cell.angle_gamma   90.00
#
_symmetry.space_group_name_H-M   'P 1'
#
loop_
_entity.id
_entity.type
_entity.pdbx_description
1 polymer ?
#
loop_
_entity_poly.entity_id
_entity_poly.type
_entity_poly.pdbx_seq_one_letter_code
_entity_poly.pdbx_strand_id
1 'polypeptide(L)'
;GPKFAIDAIAAGKVAAESLHRFVQPHSSMTIGRDRRHYVELDKDNLVIGEYDKAPRQKAAVDKSVNNIHSFRDGRKVFTEEQVKIETARCLDCGTSVVDQNKCIGCGVCTTKCEFDAIHLYRERPECSKMVVAEEKMKSILPYMLKRQLKITFSPKKAK
;
A
#
# COMPACT_ATOMS: atom_id res chain seq x y z
N GLY A 1 2.41 23.52 -17.73
CA GLY A 1 2.72 22.14 -18.14
C GLY A 1 2.92 21.30 -16.88
N PRO A 2 2.61 19.99 -16.87
CA PRO A 2 2.67 19.26 -15.63
C PRO A 2 4.12 19.17 -15.14
N LYS A 3 4.29 19.63 -13.90
CA LYS A 3 5.33 19.18 -12.97
C LYS A 3 5.29 17.63 -12.89
N PHE A 4 6.35 17.01 -12.36
CA PHE A 4 6.65 15.57 -12.21
C PHE A 4 5.58 14.52 -12.60
N ALA A 5 6.00 13.32 -13.04
CA ALA A 5 5.11 12.21 -13.44
C ALA A 5 3.96 11.90 -12.46
N ILE A 6 4.19 12.12 -11.16
CA ILE A 6 3.19 11.96 -10.09
C ILE A 6 2.00 12.93 -10.27
N ASP A 7 2.26 14.19 -10.63
CA ASP A 7 1.23 15.20 -10.84
C ASP A 7 0.37 14.90 -12.06
N ALA A 8 0.98 14.32 -13.10
CA ALA A 8 0.27 13.88 -14.31
C ALA A 8 -0.71 12.72 -13.99
N ILE A 9 -0.28 11.74 -13.19
CA ILE A 9 -1.13 10.63 -12.75
C ILE A 9 -2.29 11.15 -11.88
N ALA A 10 -1.99 12.04 -10.93
CA ALA A 10 -3.00 12.65 -10.07
C ALA A 10 -4.04 13.45 -10.88
N ALA A 11 -3.59 14.24 -11.85
CA ALA A 11 -4.48 15.00 -12.73
C ALA A 11 -5.37 14.06 -13.58
N GLY A 12 -4.82 12.96 -14.09
CA GLY A 12 -5.59 11.95 -14.82
C GLY A 12 -6.72 11.34 -14.00
N LYS A 13 -6.45 11.00 -12.73
CA LYS A 13 -7.49 10.46 -11.82
C LYS A 13 -8.59 11.48 -11.54
N VAL A 14 -8.22 12.74 -11.28
CA VAL A 14 -9.18 13.84 -11.08
C VAL A 14 -10.05 14.07 -12.31
N ALA A 15 -9.46 14.02 -13.51
CA ALA A 15 -10.18 14.16 -14.77
C ALA A 15 -11.20 13.03 -14.99
N ALA A 16 -10.81 11.78 -14.73
CA ALA A 16 -11.72 10.64 -14.83
C ALA A 16 -12.91 10.75 -13.87
N GLU A 17 -12.68 11.15 -12.61
CA GLU A 17 -13.77 11.41 -11.66
C GLU A 17 -14.67 12.57 -12.09
N SER A 18 -14.10 13.64 -12.65
CA SER A 18 -14.89 14.78 -13.15
C SER A 18 -15.82 14.36 -14.29
N LEU A 19 -15.32 13.54 -15.22
CA LEU A 19 -16.13 12.99 -16.31
C LEU A 19 -17.24 12.09 -15.77
N HIS A 20 -16.92 11.20 -14.82
CA HIS A 20 -17.90 10.30 -14.21
C HIS A 20 -19.03 11.07 -13.50
N ARG A 21 -18.67 12.08 -12.69
CA ARG A 21 -19.65 12.93 -12.00
C ARG A 21 -20.48 13.74 -12.98
N PHE A 22 -19.86 14.35 -13.99
CA PHE A 22 -20.59 15.15 -14.98
C PHE A 22 -21.70 14.38 -15.70
N VAL A 23 -21.47 13.09 -16.00
CA VAL A 23 -22.47 12.24 -16.67
C VAL A 23 -23.60 11.80 -15.72
N GLN A 24 -23.37 11.83 -14.40
CA GLN A 24 -24.32 11.32 -13.41
C GLN A 24 -25.21 12.46 -12.86
N PRO A 25 -26.54 12.40 -13.03
CA PRO A 25 -27.45 13.44 -12.56
C PRO A 25 -27.37 13.61 -11.04
N HIS A 26 -27.51 14.86 -10.56
CA HIS A 26 -27.45 15.24 -9.14
C HIS A 26 -26.12 14.98 -8.42
N SER A 27 -25.03 14.75 -9.16
CA SER A 27 -23.71 14.64 -8.55
C SER A 27 -23.04 16.02 -8.45
N SER A 28 -22.22 16.21 -7.42
CA SER A 28 -21.53 17.48 -7.16
C SER A 28 -20.10 17.45 -7.68
N MET A 29 -19.72 18.48 -8.44
CA MET A 29 -18.38 18.58 -9.03
C MET A 29 -17.29 19.01 -8.03
N THR A 30 -17.71 19.63 -6.92
CA THR A 30 -16.81 20.30 -5.97
C THR A 30 -16.64 19.56 -4.64
N ILE A 31 -17.60 18.71 -4.23
CA ILE A 31 -17.55 18.03 -2.93
C ILE A 31 -16.43 16.98 -2.90
N GLY A 32 -15.64 16.97 -1.81
CA GLY A 32 -14.56 16.02 -1.60
C GLY A 32 -13.33 16.22 -2.50
N ARG A 33 -13.25 17.35 -3.23
CA ARG A 33 -12.05 17.72 -3.98
C ARG A 33 -10.98 18.22 -3.01
N ASP A 34 -9.77 17.68 -3.15
CA ASP A 34 -8.62 18.18 -2.41
C ASP A 34 -8.26 19.59 -2.90
N ARG A 35 -8.21 20.54 -1.96
CA ARG A 35 -7.89 21.95 -2.24
C ARG A 35 -6.39 22.19 -2.45
N ARG A 36 -5.55 21.17 -2.23
CA ARG A 36 -4.08 21.30 -2.24
C ARG A 36 -3.60 22.44 -1.35
N HIS A 37 -4.29 22.62 -0.22
CA HIS A 37 -3.93 23.62 0.77
C HIS A 37 -2.93 22.98 1.72
N TYR A 38 -1.65 23.19 1.44
CA TYR A 38 -0.58 22.71 2.30
C TYR A 38 -0.32 23.78 3.37
N VAL A 39 -0.68 23.49 4.61
CA VAL A 39 -0.22 24.28 5.75
C VAL A 39 1.19 23.78 6.05
N GLU A 40 2.18 24.67 5.97
CA GLU A 40 3.53 24.32 6.38
C GLU A 40 3.54 24.02 7.89
N LEU A 41 4.28 22.97 8.27
CA LEU A 41 4.52 22.68 9.67
C LEU A 41 5.29 23.83 10.31
N ASP A 42 4.80 24.32 11.45
CA ASP A 42 5.52 25.28 12.29
C ASP A 42 6.78 24.61 12.83
N LYS A 43 7.94 25.03 12.30
CA LYS A 43 9.24 24.44 12.62
C LYS A 43 9.77 24.93 13.96
N ASP A 44 9.25 26.05 14.46
CA ASP A 44 9.73 26.68 15.69
C ASP A 44 9.08 26.05 16.94
N ASN A 45 8.00 25.30 16.74
CA ASN A 45 7.30 24.53 17.78
C ASN A 45 7.57 23.02 17.68
N LEU A 46 8.81 22.63 17.32
CA LEU A 46 9.22 21.23 17.31
C LEU A 46 9.92 20.85 18.62
N VAL A 47 9.29 20.00 19.42
CA VAL A 47 9.97 19.32 20.53
C VAL A 47 10.74 18.13 19.94
N ILE A 48 12.01 18.34 19.62
CA ILE A 48 12.90 17.29 19.12
C ILE A 48 13.39 16.48 20.33
N GLY A 49 12.61 15.48 20.73
CA GLY A 49 13.01 14.52 21.75
C GLY A 49 14.08 13.54 21.26
N GLU A 50 14.77 12.87 22.18
CA GLU A 50 15.51 11.66 21.84
C GLU A 50 14.55 10.52 21.52
N TYR A 51 14.93 9.69 20.55
CA TYR A 51 14.21 8.47 20.22
C TYR A 51 14.47 7.40 21.29
N ASP A 52 13.44 6.67 21.71
CA ASP A 52 13.54 5.64 22.74
C ASP A 52 14.34 4.42 22.22
N LYS A 53 15.57 4.27 22.71
CA LYS A 53 16.51 3.19 22.30
C LYS A 53 16.33 1.91 23.12
N ALA A 54 15.28 1.83 23.94
CA ALA A 54 15.02 0.67 24.77
C ALA A 54 14.87 -0.61 23.89
N PRO A 55 15.58 -1.71 24.23
CA PRO A 55 15.45 -2.96 23.50
C PRO A 55 14.06 -3.57 23.69
N ARG A 56 13.62 -4.40 22.73
CA ARG A 56 12.35 -5.13 22.83
C ARG A 56 12.28 -5.97 24.11
N GLN A 57 11.22 -5.76 24.88
CA GLN A 57 11.01 -6.51 26.12
C GLN A 57 10.68 -7.98 25.81
N LYS A 58 11.25 -8.90 26.61
CA LYS A 58 11.01 -10.35 26.49
C LYS A 58 10.18 -10.83 27.67
N ALA A 59 9.11 -11.55 27.35
CA ALA A 59 8.26 -12.14 28.37
C ALA A 59 9.02 -13.24 29.10
N ALA A 60 8.82 -13.34 30.41
CA ALA A 60 9.38 -14.43 31.18
C ALA A 60 8.75 -15.76 30.73
N VAL A 61 9.53 -16.84 30.80
CA VAL A 61 9.04 -18.20 30.57
C VAL A 61 9.11 -18.95 31.89
N ASP A 62 8.02 -19.61 32.26
CA ASP A 62 7.99 -20.53 33.38
C ASP A 62 8.83 -21.76 33.05
N LYS A 63 9.94 -21.90 33.77
CA LYS A 63 10.87 -23.04 33.59
C LYS A 63 10.34 -24.32 34.24
N SER A 64 9.30 -24.25 35.07
CA SER A 64 8.67 -25.43 35.66
C SER A 64 7.85 -26.24 34.66
N VAL A 65 7.44 -25.61 33.55
CA VAL A 65 6.65 -26.25 32.49
C VAL A 65 7.60 -26.75 31.39
N ASN A 66 7.57 -28.07 31.16
CA ASN A 66 8.32 -28.69 30.06
C ASN A 66 7.66 -28.36 28.72
N ASN A 67 8.02 -27.23 28.12
CA ASN A 67 7.46 -26.76 26.85
C ASN A 67 7.74 -27.69 25.64
N ILE A 68 8.68 -28.64 25.76
CA ILE A 68 9.03 -29.59 24.68
C ILE A 68 8.14 -30.84 24.72
N HIS A 69 7.75 -31.28 25.91
CA HIS A 69 7.06 -32.56 26.13
C HIS A 69 5.66 -32.39 26.75
N SER A 70 5.17 -31.16 26.86
CA SER A 70 3.83 -30.87 27.38
C SER A 70 3.14 -29.81 26.55
N PHE A 71 1.83 -29.92 26.40
CA PHE A 71 0.98 -28.96 25.71
C PHE A 71 0.62 -27.74 26.59
N ARG A 72 1.15 -27.65 27.81
CA ARG A 72 0.89 -26.51 28.71
C ARG A 72 1.76 -25.34 28.28
N ASP A 73 1.16 -24.15 28.16
CA ASP A 73 1.90 -22.93 27.81
C ASP A 73 2.66 -22.39 29.03
N GLY A 74 3.99 -22.35 28.94
CA GLY A 74 4.85 -21.76 29.96
C GLY A 74 5.11 -20.26 29.77
N ARG A 75 4.58 -19.60 28.75
CA ARG A 75 4.81 -18.16 28.53
C ARG A 75 4.08 -17.33 29.59
N LYS A 76 4.80 -16.45 30.28
CA LYS A 76 4.21 -15.49 31.22
C LYS A 76 3.83 -14.20 30.49
N VAL A 77 2.99 -13.39 31.12
CA VAL A 77 2.67 -12.04 30.66
C VAL A 77 3.77 -11.05 31.02
N PHE A 78 3.79 -9.90 30.35
CA PHE A 78 4.68 -8.80 30.71
C PHE A 78 4.34 -8.23 32.09
N THR A 79 5.35 -7.76 32.81
CA THR A 79 5.14 -6.95 34.01
C THR A 79 4.66 -5.54 33.63
N GLU A 80 4.05 -4.82 34.57
CA GLU A 80 3.57 -3.45 34.31
C GLU A 80 4.70 -2.52 33.82
N GLU A 81 5.90 -2.66 34.37
CA GLU A 81 7.08 -1.91 33.96
C GLU A 81 7.49 -2.25 32.51
N GLN A 82 7.48 -3.55 32.16
CA GLN A 82 7.77 -3.99 30.79
C GLN A 82 6.73 -3.48 29.78
N VAL A 83 5.45 -3.46 30.18
CA VAL A 83 4.38 -2.90 29.35
C VAL A 83 4.63 -1.42 29.09
N LYS A 84 4.92 -0.62 30.14
CA LYS A 84 5.20 0.81 29.98
C LYS A 84 6.34 1.07 29.01
N ILE A 85 7.45 0.34 29.14
CA ILE A 85 8.61 0.46 28.24
C ILE A 85 8.26 0.06 26.80
N GLU A 86 7.55 -1.05 26.60
CA GLU A 86 7.20 -1.50 25.24
C GLU A 86 6.18 -0.55 24.58
N THR A 87 5.27 0.03 25.35
CA THR A 87 4.31 1.05 24.86
C THR A 87 4.97 2.38 24.54
N ALA A 88 6.00 2.78 25.30
CA ALA A 88 6.78 3.99 25.04
C ALA A 88 7.58 3.91 23.73
N ARG A 89 7.96 2.70 23.30
CA ARG A 89 8.62 2.46 22.00
C ARG A 89 7.69 2.64 20.80
N CYS A 90 6.38 2.83 20.99
CA CYS A 90 5.47 3.10 19.90
C CYS A 90 5.78 4.47 19.29
N LEU A 91 6.17 4.51 18.02
CA LEU A 91 6.51 5.76 17.33
C LEU A 91 5.31 6.61 16.95
N ASP A 92 4.11 6.20 17.37
CA ASP A 92 2.86 6.68 16.82
C ASP A 92 2.94 6.79 15.29
N CYS A 93 3.62 5.83 14.64
CA CYS A 93 3.92 5.91 13.21
C CYS A 93 2.65 5.86 12.34
N GLY A 94 1.48 5.73 13.00
CA GLY A 94 0.20 5.44 12.41
C GLY A 94 0.30 4.09 11.74
N THR A 95 -0.57 3.15 12.10
CA THR A 95 -0.91 2.14 11.10
C THR A 95 -1.34 2.93 9.87
N SER A 96 -0.53 2.95 8.82
CA SER A 96 -0.75 3.81 7.67
C SER A 96 -2.02 3.29 7.00
N VAL A 97 -3.16 3.92 7.30
CA VAL A 97 -4.44 3.47 6.77
C VAL A 97 -4.48 3.88 5.30
N VAL A 98 -4.34 2.90 4.42
CA VAL A 98 -4.46 3.12 2.98
C VAL A 98 -5.93 3.18 2.61
N ASP A 99 -6.45 4.38 2.36
CA ASP A 99 -7.73 4.54 1.69
C ASP A 99 -7.58 4.15 0.21
N GLN A 100 -8.19 3.02 -0.17
CA GLN A 100 -8.10 2.46 -1.51
C GLN A 100 -8.65 3.41 -2.58
N ASN A 101 -9.62 4.27 -2.24
CA ASN A 101 -10.18 5.24 -3.19
C ASN A 101 -9.19 6.38 -3.45
N LYS A 102 -8.34 6.73 -2.47
CA LYS A 102 -7.33 7.78 -2.61
C LYS A 102 -5.99 7.27 -3.12
N CYS A 103 -5.65 6.02 -2.83
CA CYS A 103 -4.40 5.40 -3.28
C CYS A 103 -4.24 5.47 -4.81
N ILE A 104 -3.05 5.87 -5.26
CA ILE A 104 -2.68 5.91 -6.69
C ILE A 104 -1.59 4.90 -7.04
N GLY A 105 -1.19 4.04 -6.09
CA GLY A 105 -0.18 3.01 -6.32
C GLY A 105 1.23 3.56 -6.57
N CYS A 106 1.57 4.75 -6.05
CA CYS A 106 2.90 5.34 -6.24
C CYS A 106 4.03 4.61 -5.49
N GLY A 107 3.70 3.82 -4.46
CA GLY A 107 4.69 3.05 -3.68
C GLY A 107 5.55 3.87 -2.71
N VAL A 108 5.29 5.16 -2.53
CA VAL A 108 6.08 5.99 -1.59
C VAL A 108 5.89 5.53 -0.15
N CYS A 109 4.68 5.06 0.22
CA CYS A 109 4.42 4.53 1.56
C CYS A 109 5.26 3.29 1.89
N THR A 110 5.52 2.42 0.91
CA THR A 110 6.31 1.19 1.13
C THR A 110 7.79 1.50 1.34
N THR A 111 8.33 2.56 0.71
CA THR A 111 9.74 2.94 0.87
C THR A 111 10.02 3.73 2.14
N LYS A 112 8.99 4.30 2.76
CA LYS A 112 9.09 5.07 4.01
C LYS A 112 8.81 4.24 5.26
N CYS A 113 8.26 3.04 5.12
CA CYS A 113 7.99 2.17 6.25
C CYS A 113 9.27 1.48 6.72
N GLU A 114 9.86 1.95 7.81
CA GLU A 114 11.09 1.35 8.40
C GLU A 114 10.85 -0.04 9.00
N PHE A 115 9.59 -0.38 9.27
CA PHE A 115 9.16 -1.67 9.82
C PHE A 115 8.80 -2.70 8.75
N ASP A 116 8.89 -2.32 7.45
CA ASP A 116 8.47 -3.15 6.31
C ASP A 116 7.04 -3.72 6.45
N ALA A 117 6.14 -2.94 7.07
CA ALA A 117 4.77 -3.38 7.35
C ALA A 117 3.80 -3.16 6.17
N ILE A 118 4.20 -2.39 5.15
CA ILE A 118 3.36 -1.99 4.01
C ILE A 118 3.99 -2.52 2.73
N HIS A 119 3.21 -3.29 1.97
CA HIS A 119 3.64 -3.82 0.67
C HIS A 119 2.68 -3.40 -0.44
N LEU A 120 3.23 -3.14 -1.62
CA LEU A 120 2.46 -2.86 -2.83
C LEU A 120 2.68 -4.02 -3.81
N TYR A 121 1.62 -4.76 -4.10
CA TYR A 121 1.65 -5.84 -5.08
C TYR A 121 0.96 -5.42 -6.38
N ARG A 122 1.42 -5.96 -7.50
CA ARG A 122 0.75 -5.83 -8.79
C ARG A 122 -0.14 -7.05 -9.00
N GLU A 123 -1.42 -6.85 -9.26
CA GLU A 123 -2.33 -7.96 -9.62
C GLU A 123 -1.90 -8.67 -10.91
N ARG A 124 -1.29 -7.92 -11.84
CA ARG A 124 -0.82 -8.40 -13.14
C ARG A 124 0.67 -8.11 -13.30
N PRO A 125 1.55 -8.90 -12.67
CA PRO A 125 3.00 -8.68 -12.75
C PRO A 125 3.51 -8.80 -14.19
N GLU A 126 2.85 -9.57 -15.05
CA GLU A 126 3.18 -9.73 -16.48
C GLU A 126 3.06 -8.43 -17.28
N CYS A 127 2.24 -7.47 -16.82
CA CYS A 127 2.03 -6.18 -17.48
C CYS A 127 3.11 -5.12 -17.12
N SER A 128 4.16 -5.50 -16.40
CA SER A 128 5.23 -4.57 -15.98
C SER A 128 6.33 -4.38 -17.03
N LYS A 129 6.44 -5.29 -18.01
CA LYS A 129 7.41 -5.16 -19.10
C LYS A 129 6.88 -4.19 -20.15
N MET A 130 7.35 -2.95 -20.09
CA MET A 130 7.11 -1.98 -21.16
C MET A 130 8.03 -2.27 -22.35
N VAL A 131 7.48 -2.22 -23.56
CA VAL A 131 8.20 -2.44 -24.82
C VAL A 131 8.16 -1.13 -25.59
N VAL A 132 9.27 -0.77 -26.21
CA VAL A 132 9.38 0.44 -27.05
C VAL A 132 8.36 0.33 -28.19
N ALA A 133 7.71 1.44 -28.54
CA ALA A 133 6.60 1.45 -29.49
C ALA A 133 6.96 0.85 -30.88
N GLU A 134 8.21 1.02 -31.30
CA GLU A 134 8.75 0.47 -32.56
C GLU A 134 8.77 -1.07 -32.55
N GLU A 135 8.99 -1.68 -31.40
CA GLU A 135 9.09 -3.14 -31.26
C GLU A 135 7.76 -3.82 -30.90
N LYS A 136 6.65 -3.05 -30.84
CA LYS A 136 5.32 -3.56 -30.42
C LYS A 136 4.89 -4.82 -31.17
N MET A 137 5.24 -4.93 -32.46
CA MET A 137 4.81 -6.05 -33.31
C MET A 137 5.43 -7.37 -32.85
N LYS A 138 6.66 -7.37 -32.31
CA LYS A 138 7.32 -8.57 -31.79
C LYS A 138 6.55 -9.16 -30.60
N SER A 139 5.97 -8.31 -29.76
CA SER A 139 5.19 -8.74 -28.59
C SER A 139 3.72 -9.06 -28.93
N ILE A 140 3.14 -8.39 -29.93
CA ILE A 140 1.72 -8.54 -30.29
C ILE A 140 1.49 -9.76 -31.19
N LEU A 141 2.33 -9.99 -32.21
CA LEU A 141 2.15 -11.07 -33.19
C LEU A 141 2.01 -12.48 -32.58
N PRO A 142 2.84 -12.89 -31.59
CA PRO A 142 2.72 -14.20 -30.96
C PRO A 142 1.38 -14.35 -30.23
N TYR A 143 0.93 -13.30 -29.56
CA TYR A 143 -0.35 -13.29 -28.85
C TYR A 143 -1.53 -13.36 -29.84
N MET A 144 -1.47 -12.62 -30.95
CA MET A 144 -2.48 -12.65 -32.01
C MET A 144 -2.63 -14.06 -32.60
N LEU A 145 -1.52 -14.71 -32.96
CA LEU A 145 -1.51 -16.09 -33.46
C LEU A 145 -2.11 -17.07 -32.44
N LYS A 146 -1.65 -17.01 -31.18
CA LYS A 146 -2.15 -17.88 -30.10
C LYS A 146 -3.65 -17.67 -29.85
N ARG A 147 -4.13 -16.43 -29.89
CA ARG A 147 -5.55 -16.10 -29.74
C ARG A 147 -6.38 -16.61 -30.91
N GLN A 148 -5.91 -16.44 -32.15
CA GLN A 148 -6.62 -16.91 -33.34
C GLN A 148 -6.78 -18.43 -33.32
N LEU A 149 -5.70 -19.16 -33.03
CA LEU A 149 -5.74 -20.62 -32.83
C LEU A 149 -6.74 -21.00 -31.74
N LYS A 150 -6.70 -20.33 -30.58
CA LYS A 150 -7.64 -20.62 -29.49
C LYS A 150 -9.11 -20.36 -29.89
N ILE A 151 -9.38 -19.35 -30.70
CA ILE A 151 -10.73 -19.03 -31.20
C ILE A 151 -11.19 -20.08 -32.21
N THR A 152 -10.33 -20.48 -33.14
CA THR A 152 -10.69 -21.48 -34.17
C THR A 152 -10.86 -22.88 -33.60
N PHE A 153 -10.07 -23.24 -32.58
CA PHE A 153 -10.08 -24.58 -31.98
C PHE A 153 -10.89 -24.70 -30.68
N SER A 154 -11.37 -23.60 -30.09
CA SER A 154 -12.25 -23.72 -28.91
C SER A 154 -13.61 -24.26 -29.34
N PRO A 155 -14.14 -25.32 -28.70
CA PRO A 155 -15.48 -25.80 -28.97
C PRO A 155 -16.47 -24.66 -28.68
N LYS A 156 -17.40 -24.42 -29.60
CA LYS A 156 -18.53 -23.54 -29.32
C LYS A 156 -19.30 -24.17 -28.16
N LYS A 157 -19.30 -23.55 -26.98
CA LYS A 157 -20.25 -23.93 -25.92
C LYS A 157 -21.64 -23.78 -26.52
N ALA A 158 -22.37 -24.90 -26.63
CA ALA A 158 -23.79 -24.87 -26.90
C ALA A 158 -24.45 -24.02 -25.80
N LYS A 159 -25.33 -23.10 -26.20
CA LYS A 159 -26.18 -22.35 -25.29
C LYS A 159 -27.12 -23.30 -24.56
#